data_AF-A0A4Y8V7U3-F1
#
_entry.id   AF-A0A4Y8V7U3-F1
#
_cell.length_a   1.000
_cell.length_b   1.000
_cell.length_c   1.000
_cell.angle_alpha   90.00
_cell.angle_beta   90.00
_cell.angle_gamma   90.00
#
_symmetry.space_group_name_H-M   'P 1'
#
loop_
_entity.id
_entity.type
_entity.pdbx_description
1 polymer ?
#
loop_
_entity_poly.entity_id
_entity_poly.type
_entity_poly.pdbx_seq_one_letter_code
_entity_poly.pdbx_strand_id
1 'polypeptide(L)'
;MFLLTMLSIVSFTGCDKTDEHNGPGTDYDNLFDKTYTINNDGCCVLEDCEPTIATVVEDEVKGYGWKVIGMYKVQDNGRLSQTNYLYTGNGGGYMDYWFESDGHLIGFQHGDTYGKLYNKTEWFYDAVTGFIMRGSASQSIQNRYMQVLSVVTLQRKESNKFYMYTLQKLGDATIEHDNLKPFYGMVVYQRMTDNELAETKKAYDYDANIDFTDAVPNDCKFRVSASYNNPDDFEENTNGSVIVAFGNVKFSLTDHLGTSMLPNPTLEYFDSIVWSSDNSSLPDRYVVHRHKPGQAQTALTWTTRFFDTNTDLTSYFAGYKKGRVVYIYTMHHNVYNDKFLCFDWGKFSMSKPREFAATCLLDKSRSFTVYEPRTYNNDMNKVYAELRYNYGEKGKGNDVAILQKEARELTELMINHYGKGTEVGKQVDHYRTLFKALPEKAHIITYWATADTRIALVLNRDDADSKNDYFYVHAEPVN
;
A
#
# COMPACT_ATOMS: atom_id res chain seq x y z
N MET A 1 -65.07 -15.75 5.81
CA MET A 1 -65.40 -14.35 5.48
C MET A 1 -65.25 -13.54 6.76
N PHE A 2 -64.24 -12.65 6.81
CA PHE A 2 -64.04 -11.42 7.61
C PHE A 2 -64.75 -11.26 8.97
N LEU A 3 -64.18 -10.72 10.06
CA LEU A 3 -62.87 -10.18 10.45
C LEU A 3 -63.03 -9.90 11.98
N LEU A 4 -62.31 -10.54 12.89
CA LEU A 4 -61.11 -10.06 13.60
C LEU A 4 -61.17 -8.61 14.14
N THR A 5 -61.43 -8.50 15.44
CA THR A 5 -60.92 -7.44 16.32
C THR A 5 -60.20 -8.12 17.48
N MET A 6 -58.87 -8.02 17.52
CA MET A 6 -58.05 -8.43 18.67
C MET A 6 -57.42 -7.19 19.28
N LEU A 7 -57.73 -7.02 20.56
CA LEU A 7 -57.34 -5.95 21.45
C LEU A 7 -56.18 -6.45 22.34
N SER A 8 -55.31 -5.51 22.72
CA SER A 8 -54.55 -5.47 24.00
C SER A 8 -53.15 -6.14 24.03
N ILE A 9 -52.04 -5.36 24.07
CA ILE A 9 -51.32 -4.79 25.27
C ILE A 9 -50.23 -5.78 25.74
N VAL A 10 -48.94 -5.47 26.01
CA VAL A 10 -48.09 -4.26 26.11
C VAL A 10 -46.63 -4.72 26.09
N SER A 11 -45.69 -3.90 25.59
CA SER A 11 -44.30 -3.87 26.07
C SER A 11 -43.68 -2.49 25.78
N PHE A 12 -43.16 -1.83 26.82
CA PHE A 12 -42.55 -0.51 26.78
C PHE A 12 -41.29 -0.45 25.90
N THR A 13 -41.26 0.50 24.98
CA THR A 13 -40.05 1.21 24.51
C THR A 13 -40.49 2.69 24.42
N GLY A 14 -40.07 3.55 25.33
CA GLY A 14 -38.74 4.15 25.30
C GLY A 14 -38.77 5.32 24.32
N CYS A 15 -39.20 6.48 24.79
CA CYS A 15 -38.97 7.74 24.08
C CYS A 15 -37.46 7.90 23.90
N ASP A 16 -37.00 7.81 22.66
CA ASP A 16 -35.98 8.71 22.12
C ASP A 16 -36.17 8.70 20.61
N LYS A 17 -36.96 9.67 20.13
CA LYS A 17 -36.88 10.06 18.73
C LYS A 17 -35.63 10.90 18.62
N THR A 18 -34.56 10.27 18.14
CA THR A 18 -33.36 10.95 17.69
C THR A 18 -33.73 11.92 16.58
N ASP A 19 -33.66 13.21 16.90
CA ASP A 19 -33.68 14.33 15.96
C ASP A 19 -32.44 14.24 15.05
N GLU A 20 -32.55 13.54 13.93
CA GLU A 20 -31.60 13.66 12.82
C GLU A 20 -32.34 13.89 11.51
N HIS A 21 -32.74 15.14 11.31
CA HIS A 21 -32.70 15.84 10.02
C HIS A 21 -32.86 17.32 10.31
N ASN A 22 -31.88 18.13 9.91
CA ASN A 22 -32.03 19.44 9.26
C ASN A 22 -30.70 20.23 9.33
N GLY A 23 -29.98 20.23 8.20
CA GLY A 23 -29.12 21.36 7.84
C GLY A 23 -29.94 22.66 7.71
N PRO A 24 -29.31 23.84 7.58
CA PRO A 24 -30.03 25.10 7.69
C PRO A 24 -30.95 25.36 6.49
N GLY A 25 -32.25 25.44 6.75
CA GLY A 25 -33.23 25.95 5.81
C GLY A 25 -33.08 27.45 5.61
N THR A 26 -32.88 27.84 4.35
CA THR A 26 -33.51 28.94 3.58
C THR A 26 -32.62 29.53 2.47
N ASP A 27 -31.34 29.13 2.35
CA ASP A 27 -30.49 29.45 1.18
C ASP A 27 -29.61 28.27 0.69
N TYR A 28 -29.54 27.20 1.48
CA TYR A 28 -28.78 25.97 1.20
C TYR A 28 -29.35 25.14 0.04
N ASP A 29 -30.68 25.04 -0.05
CA ASP A 29 -31.36 24.19 -1.04
C ASP A 29 -31.11 24.66 -2.48
N ASN A 30 -30.91 25.97 -2.66
CA ASN A 30 -30.69 26.57 -3.98
C ASN A 30 -29.41 26.07 -4.65
N LEU A 31 -28.36 25.70 -3.90
CA LEU A 31 -27.07 25.24 -4.47
C LEU A 31 -27.19 23.84 -5.10
N PHE A 32 -28.02 22.95 -4.55
CA PHE A 32 -28.24 21.60 -5.11
C PHE A 32 -29.08 21.62 -6.39
N ASP A 33 -29.78 22.72 -6.64
CA ASP A 33 -30.55 22.98 -7.86
C ASP A 33 -29.77 23.74 -8.93
N LYS A 34 -28.52 24.15 -8.65
CA LYS A 34 -27.64 24.74 -9.67
C LYS A 34 -26.99 23.69 -10.57
N THR A 35 -26.47 24.18 -11.69
CA THR A 35 -25.62 23.44 -12.61
C THR A 35 -24.21 24.02 -12.57
N TYR A 36 -23.24 23.14 -12.44
CA TYR A 36 -21.82 23.45 -12.35
C TYR A 36 -21.13 22.97 -13.63
N THR A 37 -20.24 23.79 -14.18
CA THR A 37 -19.60 23.57 -15.48
C THR A 37 -18.09 23.70 -15.37
N ILE A 38 -17.37 23.07 -16.31
CA ILE A 38 -15.92 23.18 -16.41
C ILE A 38 -15.59 24.41 -17.26
N ASN A 39 -14.87 25.38 -16.68
CA ASN A 39 -14.42 26.57 -17.40
C ASN A 39 -13.16 26.31 -18.24
N ASN A 40 -12.68 27.34 -18.94
CA ASN A 40 -11.49 27.25 -19.80
C ASN A 40 -10.19 26.89 -19.06
N ASP A 41 -10.12 27.14 -17.75
CA ASP A 41 -8.97 26.78 -16.90
C ASP A 41 -9.06 25.35 -16.35
N GLY A 42 -10.07 24.58 -16.78
CA GLY A 42 -10.33 23.23 -16.30
C GLY A 42 -10.87 23.20 -14.88
N CYS A 43 -11.36 24.32 -14.34
CA CYS A 43 -11.96 24.41 -13.01
C CYS A 43 -13.47 24.16 -13.13
N CYS A 44 -14.03 23.32 -12.25
CA CYS A 44 -15.48 23.23 -12.09
C CYS A 44 -15.97 24.42 -11.28
N VAL A 45 -16.88 25.20 -11.85
CA VAL A 45 -17.37 26.48 -11.32
C VAL A 45 -18.89 26.55 -11.39
N LEU A 46 -19.48 27.41 -10.56
CA LEU A 46 -20.79 28.00 -10.81
C LEU A 46 -20.57 29.31 -11.56
N GLU A 47 -20.83 29.34 -12.88
CA GLU A 47 -20.49 30.47 -13.76
C GLU A 47 -21.17 31.78 -13.37
N ASP A 48 -22.45 31.72 -13.01
CA ASP A 48 -23.24 32.90 -12.62
C ASP A 48 -23.09 33.27 -11.13
N CYS A 49 -22.07 32.73 -10.44
CA CYS A 49 -21.81 33.06 -9.04
C CYS A 49 -21.15 34.43 -8.92
N GLU A 50 -21.83 35.41 -8.33
CA GLU A 50 -21.21 36.69 -8.00
C GLU A 50 -20.06 36.47 -7.00
N PRO A 51 -18.85 37.01 -7.27
CA PRO A 51 -17.74 36.93 -6.33
C PRO A 51 -18.09 37.53 -4.97
N THR A 52 -17.74 36.82 -3.90
CA THR A 52 -17.86 37.36 -2.54
C THR A 52 -17.00 38.62 -2.42
N ILE A 53 -17.53 39.68 -1.79
CA ILE A 53 -16.73 40.90 -1.60
C ILE A 53 -15.51 40.60 -0.70
N ALA A 54 -14.36 41.17 -1.04
CA ALA A 54 -13.10 40.86 -0.35
C ALA A 54 -13.20 41.06 1.17
N THR A 55 -13.91 42.10 1.64
CA THR A 55 -14.08 42.38 3.07
C THR A 55 -14.72 41.23 3.84
N VAL A 56 -15.65 40.47 3.23
CA VAL A 56 -16.25 39.29 3.88
C VAL A 56 -15.20 38.18 4.08
N VAL A 57 -14.33 37.96 3.10
CA VAL A 57 -13.25 36.97 3.23
C VAL A 57 -12.23 37.43 4.27
N GLU A 58 -11.89 38.71 4.28
CA GLU A 58 -10.93 39.29 5.22
C GLU A 58 -11.46 39.32 6.67
N ASP A 59 -12.75 39.58 6.88
CA ASP A 59 -13.32 39.77 8.22
C ASP A 59 -13.93 38.48 8.80
N GLU A 60 -14.48 37.60 7.96
CA GLU A 60 -15.21 36.41 8.43
C GLU A 60 -14.43 35.10 8.24
N VAL A 61 -13.63 34.99 7.17
CA VAL A 61 -12.89 33.76 6.82
C VAL A 61 -11.48 33.76 7.39
N LYS A 62 -10.72 34.83 7.15
CA LYS A 62 -9.33 34.99 7.61
C LYS A 62 -9.26 35.06 9.13
N GLY A 63 -8.26 34.38 9.70
CA GLY A 63 -8.00 34.30 11.13
C GLY A 63 -8.66 33.11 11.83
N TYR A 64 -9.54 32.38 11.13
CA TYR A 64 -10.42 31.38 11.76
C TYR A 64 -10.20 29.96 11.24
N GLY A 65 -10.49 29.00 12.11
CA GLY A 65 -10.48 27.57 11.78
C GLY A 65 -11.81 27.15 11.13
N TRP A 66 -11.75 26.24 10.17
CA TRP A 66 -12.87 25.79 9.33
C TRP A 66 -12.80 24.28 9.19
N LYS A 67 -13.75 23.57 9.81
CA LYS A 67 -13.85 22.12 9.73
C LYS A 67 -14.83 21.67 8.66
N VAL A 68 -14.48 20.62 7.93
CA VAL A 68 -15.36 20.04 6.92
C VAL A 68 -16.51 19.32 7.61
N ILE A 69 -17.74 19.62 7.19
CA ILE A 69 -18.96 18.95 7.67
C ILE A 69 -19.76 18.30 6.53
N GLY A 70 -19.38 18.54 5.28
CA GLY A 70 -20.03 17.90 4.13
C GLY A 70 -19.21 18.03 2.85
N MET A 71 -19.28 17.01 2.01
CA MET A 71 -18.65 16.98 0.69
C MET A 71 -19.63 16.38 -0.32
N TYR A 72 -19.98 17.12 -1.37
CA TYR A 72 -20.98 16.72 -2.35
C TYR A 72 -20.38 16.76 -3.74
N LYS A 73 -20.22 15.58 -4.36
CA LYS A 73 -19.61 15.43 -5.69
C LYS A 73 -20.48 16.06 -6.78
N VAL A 74 -19.86 16.77 -7.72
CA VAL A 74 -20.50 17.18 -8.98
C VAL A 74 -20.58 15.96 -9.91
N GLN A 75 -21.79 15.63 -10.35
CA GLN A 75 -22.09 14.50 -11.24
C GLN A 75 -21.87 14.89 -12.71
N ASP A 76 -21.84 13.90 -13.61
CA ASP A 76 -21.63 14.15 -15.05
C ASP A 76 -22.71 15.03 -15.69
N ASN A 77 -23.89 15.13 -15.07
CA ASN A 77 -24.97 16.05 -15.49
C ASN A 77 -24.77 17.49 -14.95
N GLY A 78 -23.65 17.78 -14.29
CA GLY A 78 -23.33 19.08 -13.69
C GLY A 78 -24.07 19.37 -12.38
N ARG A 79 -24.87 18.45 -11.82
CA ARG A 79 -25.58 18.65 -10.54
C ARG A 79 -24.81 18.05 -9.37
N LEU A 80 -25.05 18.57 -8.16
CA LEU A 80 -24.50 17.98 -6.94
C LEU A 80 -25.21 16.67 -6.59
N SER A 81 -24.42 15.70 -6.13
CA SER A 81 -24.94 14.48 -5.51
C SER A 81 -25.63 14.79 -4.18
N GLN A 82 -26.70 14.05 -3.89
CA GLN A 82 -27.41 14.10 -2.59
C GLN A 82 -26.68 13.32 -1.49
N THR A 83 -25.66 12.54 -1.85
CA THR A 83 -24.85 11.79 -0.91
C THR A 83 -23.69 12.64 -0.38
N ASN A 84 -23.53 12.67 0.94
CA ASN A 84 -22.35 13.25 1.57
C ASN A 84 -21.17 12.26 1.49
N TYR A 85 -20.11 12.64 0.78
CA TYR A 85 -18.93 11.81 0.52
C TYR A 85 -17.88 11.84 1.63
N LEU A 86 -18.09 12.63 2.69
CA LEU A 86 -17.11 12.80 3.77
C LEU A 86 -16.68 11.47 4.42
N TYR A 87 -17.56 10.45 4.41
CA TYR A 87 -17.33 9.15 5.07
C TYR A 87 -17.45 7.93 4.14
N THR A 88 -17.66 8.12 2.83
CA THR A 88 -18.02 7.02 1.91
C THR A 88 -16.93 6.68 0.89
N GLY A 89 -15.78 7.35 0.92
CA GLY A 89 -14.64 7.04 0.04
C GLY A 89 -13.65 6.07 0.71
N ASN A 90 -13.29 4.99 0.02
CA ASN A 90 -12.05 4.27 0.33
C ASN A 90 -10.87 5.17 -0.07
N GLY A 91 -10.02 5.58 0.87
CA GLY A 91 -8.76 6.28 0.57
C GLY A 91 -8.83 7.80 0.40
N GLY A 92 -10.01 8.43 0.47
CA GLY A 92 -10.17 9.87 0.26
C GLY A 92 -10.19 10.64 1.58
N GLY A 93 -9.04 11.16 2.01
CA GLY A 93 -8.99 12.07 3.15
C GLY A 93 -9.64 13.43 2.89
N TYR A 94 -10.01 14.17 3.94
CA TYR A 94 -10.45 15.57 3.87
C TYR A 94 -9.48 16.51 4.58
N MET A 95 -9.59 17.81 4.32
CA MET A 95 -8.76 18.83 4.96
C MET A 95 -9.61 19.89 5.65
N ASP A 96 -9.38 20.04 6.94
CA ASP A 96 -9.80 21.21 7.71
C ASP A 96 -8.79 22.34 7.51
N TYR A 97 -9.22 23.59 7.62
CA TYR A 97 -8.38 24.75 7.30
C TYR A 97 -8.29 25.76 8.44
N TRP A 98 -7.14 26.44 8.53
CA TRP A 98 -6.99 27.68 9.29
C TRP A 98 -6.27 28.72 8.41
N PHE A 99 -6.98 29.82 8.12
CA PHE A 99 -6.47 30.92 7.30
C PHE A 99 -5.71 31.91 8.18
N GLU A 100 -4.39 31.93 8.11
CA GLU A 100 -3.55 32.86 8.87
C GLU A 100 -3.59 34.27 8.27
N SER A 101 -3.33 35.27 9.12
CA SER A 101 -3.37 36.68 8.72
C SER A 101 -2.18 37.12 7.86
N ASP A 102 -1.11 36.34 7.82
CA ASP A 102 0.13 36.61 7.09
C ASP A 102 0.12 36.07 5.64
N GLY A 103 -1.04 35.61 5.16
CA GLY A 103 -1.19 35.01 3.83
C GLY A 103 -0.84 33.52 3.79
N HIS A 104 -0.68 32.85 4.93
CA HIS A 104 -0.52 31.41 4.99
C HIS A 104 -1.79 30.67 5.41
N LEU A 105 -1.95 29.46 4.89
CA LEU A 105 -3.06 28.55 5.12
C LEU A 105 -2.49 27.28 5.72
N ILE A 106 -3.01 26.88 6.86
CA ILE A 106 -2.73 25.60 7.48
C ILE A 106 -3.88 24.64 7.15
N GLY A 107 -3.57 23.57 6.42
CA GLY A 107 -4.50 22.48 6.13
C GLY A 107 -4.22 21.28 7.02
N PHE A 108 -5.15 20.92 7.90
CA PHE A 108 -5.07 19.73 8.76
C PHE A 108 -5.60 18.52 7.99
N GLN A 109 -4.74 17.51 7.75
CA GLN A 109 -5.09 16.38 6.89
C GLN A 109 -5.72 15.24 7.68
N HIS A 110 -6.94 14.85 7.31
CA HIS A 110 -7.66 13.70 7.83
C HIS A 110 -7.67 12.61 6.75
N GLY A 111 -6.96 11.49 6.92
CA GLY A 111 -6.95 10.42 5.93
C GLY A 111 -6.28 9.13 6.41
N ASP A 112 -6.08 8.19 5.50
CA ASP A 112 -5.52 6.85 5.82
C ASP A 112 -4.01 6.87 6.15
N THR A 113 -3.34 8.00 5.93
CA THR A 113 -1.93 8.17 6.29
C THR A 113 -1.77 8.16 7.81
N TYR A 114 -0.82 7.37 8.31
CA TYR A 114 -0.60 7.23 9.76
C TYR A 114 -0.03 8.54 10.37
N GLY A 115 -0.82 9.17 11.25
CA GLY A 115 -0.41 10.34 12.02
C GLY A 115 -1.32 11.56 11.81
N LYS A 116 -1.29 12.52 12.73
CA LYS A 116 -2.00 13.80 12.61
C LYS A 116 -1.01 14.86 12.12
N LEU A 117 -1.16 15.29 10.87
CA LEU A 117 -0.25 16.23 10.20
C LEU A 117 -0.97 17.42 9.57
N TYR A 118 -0.28 18.55 9.44
CA TYR A 118 -0.78 19.69 8.68
C TYR A 118 0.17 20.09 7.55
N ASN A 119 -0.33 20.84 6.57
CA ASN A 119 0.47 21.46 5.53
C ASN A 119 0.31 22.98 5.62
N LYS A 120 1.41 23.72 5.76
CA LYS A 120 1.39 25.19 5.62
C LYS A 120 1.69 25.58 4.18
N THR A 121 0.83 26.39 3.58
CA THR A 121 0.95 26.86 2.18
C THR A 121 0.56 28.33 2.06
N GLU A 122 0.97 29.02 1.00
CA GLU A 122 0.48 30.37 0.71
C GLU A 122 -0.98 30.33 0.26
N TRP A 123 -1.75 31.36 0.62
CA TRP A 123 -3.07 31.63 0.06
C TRP A 123 -3.34 33.11 -0.15
N PHE A 124 -4.26 33.41 -1.07
CA PHE A 124 -4.85 34.74 -1.24
C PHE A 124 -6.27 34.63 -1.80
N TYR A 125 -7.04 35.72 -1.70
CA TYR A 125 -8.35 35.83 -2.31
C TYR A 125 -8.31 36.67 -3.58
N ASP A 126 -8.79 36.10 -4.69
CA ASP A 126 -9.01 36.81 -5.94
C ASP A 126 -10.48 37.25 -6.05
N ALA A 127 -10.72 38.54 -5.81
CA ALA A 127 -12.06 39.12 -5.84
C ALA A 127 -12.66 39.22 -7.26
N VAL A 128 -11.86 39.04 -8.32
CA VAL A 128 -12.38 39.06 -9.71
C VAL A 128 -13.05 37.74 -10.03
N THR A 129 -12.41 36.62 -9.66
CA THR A 129 -12.91 35.26 -9.92
C THR A 129 -13.76 34.72 -8.77
N GLY A 130 -13.63 35.30 -7.58
CA GLY A 130 -14.24 34.78 -6.37
C GLY A 130 -13.50 33.57 -5.79
N PHE A 131 -12.23 33.36 -6.18
CA PHE A 131 -11.47 32.19 -5.78
C PHE A 131 -10.55 32.49 -4.59
N ILE A 132 -10.58 31.60 -3.60
CA ILE A 132 -9.45 31.43 -2.70
C ILE A 132 -8.43 30.56 -3.42
N MET A 133 -7.22 31.09 -3.62
CA MET A 133 -6.12 30.37 -4.24
C MET A 133 -5.19 29.87 -3.14
N ARG A 134 -4.91 28.56 -3.11
CA ARG A 134 -4.05 27.90 -2.12
C ARG A 134 -2.93 27.09 -2.77
N GLY A 135 -1.73 27.07 -2.20
CA GLY A 135 -0.59 26.28 -2.68
C GLY A 135 0.42 27.08 -3.51
N SER A 136 1.29 26.38 -4.25
CA SER A 136 2.40 26.97 -5.02
C SER A 136 1.97 27.44 -6.41
N ALA A 137 2.46 28.60 -6.88
CA ALA A 137 2.10 29.17 -8.18
C ALA A 137 2.50 28.29 -9.38
N SER A 138 3.37 27.28 -9.18
CA SER A 138 3.74 26.30 -10.21
C SER A 138 2.66 25.23 -10.46
N GLN A 139 1.68 25.08 -9.56
CA GLN A 139 0.57 24.15 -9.73
C GLN A 139 -0.51 24.74 -10.63
N SER A 140 -1.26 23.88 -11.35
CA SER A 140 -2.39 24.32 -12.15
C SER A 140 -3.47 24.99 -11.28
N ILE A 141 -4.20 25.96 -11.85
CA ILE A 141 -5.32 26.63 -11.18
C ILE A 141 -6.34 25.59 -10.69
N GLN A 142 -6.64 24.58 -11.50
CA GLN A 142 -7.51 23.45 -11.18
C GLN A 142 -7.16 22.76 -9.84
N ASN A 143 -5.88 22.68 -9.47
CA ASN A 143 -5.45 22.07 -8.21
C ASN A 143 -5.42 23.04 -7.01
N ARG A 144 -5.45 24.35 -7.28
CA ARG A 144 -5.25 25.41 -6.28
C ARG A 144 -6.53 26.13 -5.87
N TYR A 145 -7.57 26.12 -6.70
CA TYR A 145 -8.74 26.97 -6.50
C TYR A 145 -9.72 26.42 -5.46
N MET A 146 -10.37 27.35 -4.76
CA MET A 146 -11.64 27.15 -4.07
C MET A 146 -12.56 28.30 -4.48
N GLN A 147 -13.55 28.06 -5.33
CA GLN A 147 -14.57 29.08 -5.59
C GLN A 147 -15.42 29.26 -4.33
N VAL A 148 -15.47 30.47 -3.79
CA VAL A 148 -16.36 30.78 -2.65
C VAL A 148 -17.77 30.96 -3.20
N LEU A 149 -18.65 30.01 -2.88
CA LEU A 149 -20.06 30.05 -3.29
C LEU A 149 -20.90 30.89 -2.34
N SER A 150 -20.61 30.81 -1.03
CA SER A 150 -21.33 31.56 0.00
C SER A 150 -20.58 31.53 1.33
N VAL A 151 -20.69 32.61 2.09
CA VAL A 151 -20.29 32.72 3.50
C VAL A 151 -21.51 33.18 4.29
N VAL A 152 -21.96 32.37 5.24
CA VAL A 152 -23.25 32.58 5.92
C VAL A 152 -23.08 32.57 7.43
N THR A 153 -23.66 33.57 8.08
CA THR A 153 -23.81 33.64 9.53
C THR A 153 -25.24 33.29 9.94
N LEU A 154 -25.41 32.19 10.67
CA LEU A 154 -26.67 31.81 11.29
C LEU A 154 -26.70 32.27 12.74
N GLN A 155 -27.56 33.25 13.02
CA GLN A 155 -27.81 33.71 14.38
C GLN A 155 -28.59 32.65 15.16
N ARG A 156 -28.05 32.21 16.30
CA ARG A 156 -28.78 31.38 17.28
C ARG A 156 -28.78 32.07 18.63
N LYS A 157 -29.69 31.63 19.52
CA LYS A 157 -29.85 32.19 20.87
C LYS A 157 -28.58 32.13 21.73
N GLU A 158 -27.72 31.13 21.51
CA GLU A 158 -26.53 30.88 22.34
C GLU A 158 -25.23 31.33 21.66
N SER A 159 -25.09 31.13 20.35
CA SER A 159 -23.93 31.59 19.58
C SER A 159 -24.22 31.60 18.08
N ASN A 160 -23.60 32.55 17.37
CA ASN A 160 -23.64 32.57 15.92
C ASN A 160 -22.85 31.39 15.35
N LYS A 161 -23.38 30.72 14.33
CA LYS A 161 -22.67 29.71 13.56
C LYS A 161 -22.30 30.26 12.20
N PHE A 162 -21.06 30.04 11.78
CA PHE A 162 -20.54 30.51 10.50
C PHE A 162 -20.29 29.32 9.59
N TYR A 163 -20.69 29.45 8.33
CA TYR A 163 -20.54 28.44 7.30
C TYR A 163 -19.88 29.04 6.07
N MET A 164 -19.01 28.26 5.43
CA MET A 164 -18.38 28.60 4.16
C MET A 164 -18.61 27.46 3.18
N TYR A 165 -19.13 27.78 2.01
CA TYR A 165 -19.43 26.84 0.94
C TYR A 165 -18.45 27.09 -0.19
N THR A 166 -17.69 26.08 -0.57
CA THR A 166 -16.74 26.20 -1.68
C THR A 166 -16.92 25.13 -2.73
N LEU A 167 -16.56 25.43 -3.97
CA LEU A 167 -16.43 24.45 -5.04
C LEU A 167 -14.96 24.29 -5.40
N GLN A 168 -14.49 23.05 -5.42
CA GLN A 168 -13.08 22.73 -5.60
C GLN A 168 -12.90 21.32 -6.17
N LYS A 169 -11.68 21.05 -6.67
CA LYS A 169 -11.26 19.67 -6.98
C LYS A 169 -11.16 18.85 -5.69
N LEU A 170 -11.70 17.63 -5.72
CA LEU A 170 -11.66 16.69 -4.59
C LEU A 170 -10.60 15.60 -4.77
N GLY A 171 -10.25 15.28 -6.01
CA GLY A 171 -9.22 14.30 -6.33
C GLY A 171 -9.26 13.91 -7.80
N ASP A 172 -8.52 12.85 -8.13
CA ASP A 172 -8.50 12.23 -9.45
C ASP A 172 -9.04 10.79 -9.34
N ALA A 173 -9.87 10.40 -10.29
CA ALA A 173 -10.41 9.05 -10.40
C ALA A 173 -9.80 8.33 -11.60
N THR A 174 -9.35 7.10 -11.40
CA THR A 174 -8.85 6.24 -12.48
C THR A 174 -10.00 5.78 -13.36
N ILE A 175 -9.86 5.97 -14.67
CA ILE A 175 -10.71 5.40 -15.71
C ILE A 175 -9.95 4.26 -16.41
N GLU A 176 -10.65 3.42 -17.17
CA GLU A 176 -10.06 2.39 -18.04
C GLU A 176 -8.79 2.90 -18.77
N HIS A 177 -7.74 2.06 -18.77
CA HIS A 177 -6.41 2.35 -19.33
C HIS A 177 -5.57 3.40 -18.57
N ASP A 178 -5.65 3.44 -17.23
CA ASP A 178 -4.82 4.29 -16.34
C ASP A 178 -4.94 5.81 -16.58
N ASN A 179 -5.97 6.26 -17.28
CA ASN A 179 -6.24 7.68 -17.45
C ASN A 179 -6.90 8.24 -16.19
N LEU A 180 -6.32 9.30 -15.63
CA LEU A 180 -6.86 10.01 -14.47
C LEU A 180 -7.82 11.11 -14.93
N LYS A 181 -9.05 11.12 -14.41
CA LYS A 181 -10.02 12.21 -14.58
C LYS A 181 -10.25 12.93 -13.26
N PRO A 182 -10.07 14.26 -13.21
CA PRO A 182 -10.38 15.01 -12.00
C PRO A 182 -11.87 14.94 -11.70
N PHE A 183 -12.21 14.86 -10.42
CA PHE A 183 -13.58 15.06 -9.96
C PHE A 183 -13.65 16.18 -8.92
N TYR A 184 -14.78 16.85 -8.93
CA TYR A 184 -15.01 18.09 -8.21
C TYR A 184 -16.19 17.92 -7.27
N GLY A 185 -16.30 18.83 -6.31
CA GLY A 185 -17.42 18.82 -5.40
C GLY A 185 -17.49 20.08 -4.58
N MET A 186 -18.70 20.33 -4.09
CA MET A 186 -18.92 21.35 -3.08
C MET A 186 -18.44 20.82 -1.73
N VAL A 187 -17.65 21.63 -1.02
CA VAL A 187 -17.24 21.36 0.35
C VAL A 187 -17.90 22.37 1.27
N VAL A 188 -18.51 21.87 2.34
CA VAL A 188 -19.19 22.66 3.35
C VAL A 188 -18.31 22.70 4.58
N TYR A 189 -17.90 23.91 4.95
CA TYR A 189 -17.12 24.18 6.13
C TYR A 189 -17.99 24.81 7.21
N GLN A 190 -17.78 24.38 8.45
CA GLN A 190 -18.27 25.07 9.64
C GLN A 190 -17.09 25.69 10.36
N ARG A 191 -17.22 26.93 10.82
CA ARG A 191 -16.18 27.56 11.63
C ARG A 191 -15.98 26.81 12.95
N MET A 192 -14.73 26.53 13.27
CA MET A 192 -14.29 26.01 14.56
C MET A 192 -14.44 27.10 15.63
N THR A 193 -14.80 26.68 16.84
CA THR A 193 -14.60 27.50 18.04
C THR A 193 -13.12 27.66 18.36
N ASP A 194 -12.75 28.68 19.15
CA ASP A 194 -11.37 28.89 19.58
C ASP A 194 -10.78 27.65 20.26
N ASN A 195 -11.60 26.96 21.08
CA ASN A 195 -11.21 25.72 21.74
C ASN A 195 -10.99 24.57 20.75
N GLU A 196 -11.89 24.38 19.77
CA GLU A 196 -11.71 23.36 18.73
C GLU A 196 -10.45 23.62 17.89
N LEU A 197 -10.19 24.88 17.54
CA LEU A 197 -9.00 25.26 16.80
C LEU A 197 -7.72 25.03 17.62
N ALA A 198 -7.73 25.39 18.91
CA ALA A 198 -6.61 25.17 19.81
C ALA A 198 -6.28 23.67 19.97
N GLU A 199 -7.31 22.84 20.18
CA GLU A 199 -7.14 21.38 20.27
C GLU A 199 -6.69 20.77 18.93
N THR A 200 -7.19 21.28 17.80
CA THR A 200 -6.75 20.84 16.47
C THR A 200 -5.28 21.16 16.26
N LYS A 201 -4.84 22.40 16.52
CA LYS A 201 -3.43 22.80 16.42
C LYS A 201 -2.50 21.97 17.31
N LYS A 202 -2.97 21.59 18.49
CA LYS A 202 -2.22 20.73 19.41
C LYS A 202 -2.17 19.28 18.94
N ALA A 203 -3.25 18.80 18.32
CA ALA A 203 -3.35 17.44 17.82
C ALA A 203 -2.57 17.24 16.52
N TYR A 204 -2.49 18.27 15.68
CA TYR A 204 -1.76 18.34 14.42
C TYR A 204 -0.50 19.18 14.62
N ASP A 205 0.52 18.59 15.27
CA ASP A 205 1.65 19.34 15.83
C ASP A 205 2.87 19.45 14.89
N TYR A 206 2.77 18.96 13.65
CA TYR A 206 3.87 19.04 12.68
C TYR A 206 3.43 19.39 11.26
N ASP A 207 4.25 20.22 10.60
CA ASP A 207 4.10 20.63 9.20
C ASP A 207 4.73 19.59 8.27
N ALA A 208 3.96 18.91 7.43
CA ALA A 208 4.48 17.92 6.49
C ALA A 208 5.28 18.56 5.33
N ASN A 209 5.21 19.88 5.14
CA ASN A 209 6.02 20.59 4.16
C ASN A 209 7.42 20.97 4.67
N ILE A 210 7.70 20.78 5.97
CA ILE A 210 9.01 21.10 6.57
C ILE A 210 9.79 19.81 6.81
N ASP A 211 10.95 19.69 6.16
CA ASP A 211 11.90 18.62 6.43
C ASP A 211 12.24 18.55 7.93
N PHE A 212 12.39 17.34 8.47
CA PHE A 212 12.84 17.19 9.84
C PHE A 212 14.29 17.68 9.96
N THR A 213 14.48 18.86 10.54
CA THR A 213 15.79 19.51 10.67
C THR A 213 16.59 19.05 11.88
N ASP A 214 15.95 18.36 12.83
CA ASP A 214 16.65 17.88 14.02
C ASP A 214 17.58 16.73 13.65
N ALA A 215 18.86 16.88 13.97
CA ALA A 215 19.82 15.81 13.76
C ALA A 215 19.48 14.63 14.69
N VAL A 216 19.33 13.44 14.09
CA VAL A 216 19.19 12.20 14.88
C VAL A 216 20.46 11.98 15.70
N PRO A 217 20.36 11.86 17.04
CA PRO A 217 21.51 11.57 17.89
C PRO A 217 22.25 10.33 17.41
N ASN A 218 23.59 10.36 17.42
CA ASN A 218 24.39 9.28 16.84
C ASN A 218 24.15 7.93 17.51
N ASP A 219 23.94 7.92 18.83
CA ASP A 219 23.61 6.73 19.62
C ASP A 219 22.23 6.15 19.31
N CYS A 220 21.32 6.98 18.79
CA CYS A 220 19.99 6.59 18.35
C CYS A 220 19.96 6.11 16.89
N LYS A 221 21.01 6.34 16.09
CA LYS A 221 21.11 5.77 14.74
C LYS A 221 21.27 4.25 14.82
N PHE A 222 20.82 3.57 13.78
CA PHE A 222 20.92 2.12 13.68
C PHE A 222 21.62 1.67 12.39
N ARG A 223 22.04 0.42 12.41
CA ARG A 223 22.41 -0.34 11.22
C ARG A 223 21.59 -1.62 11.18
N VAL A 224 21.70 -2.33 10.08
CA VAL A 224 21.16 -3.67 9.94
C VAL A 224 22.30 -4.57 9.50
N SER A 225 22.46 -5.71 10.18
CA SER A 225 23.33 -6.78 9.73
C SER A 225 22.50 -7.86 9.05
N ALA A 226 23.09 -8.55 8.08
CA ALA A 226 22.48 -9.70 7.43
C ALA A 226 23.43 -10.89 7.49
N SER A 227 22.90 -12.03 7.89
CA SER A 227 23.57 -13.33 7.92
C SER A 227 22.81 -14.28 7.01
N TYR A 228 23.55 -14.95 6.12
CA TYR A 228 23.00 -15.94 5.20
C TYR A 228 23.27 -17.35 5.70
N ASN A 229 22.24 -18.18 5.61
CA ASN A 229 22.37 -19.61 5.83
C ASN A 229 22.08 -20.29 4.50
N ASN A 230 23.12 -20.69 3.76
CA ASN A 230 22.98 -21.50 2.56
C ASN A 230 22.75 -22.97 2.95
N PRO A 231 21.89 -23.74 2.27
CA PRO A 231 21.80 -25.20 2.42
C PRO A 231 23.02 -25.92 1.81
N ASP A 232 24.20 -25.64 2.35
CA ASP A 232 25.49 -26.27 2.05
C ASP A 232 26.34 -25.60 0.93
N ASP A 233 27.63 -25.41 1.21
CA ASP A 233 28.76 -24.98 0.34
C ASP A 233 28.93 -23.51 -0.09
N PHE A 234 28.23 -22.54 0.53
CA PHE A 234 28.73 -21.15 0.50
C PHE A 234 29.32 -20.79 1.84
N GLU A 235 30.42 -20.02 1.85
CA GLU A 235 31.00 -19.48 3.07
C GLU A 235 29.90 -18.76 3.87
N GLU A 236 29.53 -19.35 5.00
CA GLU A 236 28.75 -18.65 6.01
C GLU A 236 29.52 -17.35 6.35
N ASN A 237 28.80 -16.22 6.47
CA ASN A 237 29.33 -14.90 6.86
C ASN A 237 29.78 -13.92 5.75
N THR A 238 29.13 -13.88 4.58
CA THR A 238 29.37 -12.82 3.56
C THR A 238 28.79 -11.43 3.90
N ASN A 239 28.53 -11.12 5.18
CA ASN A 239 28.05 -9.81 5.68
C ASN A 239 26.79 -9.23 5.02
N GLY A 240 26.05 -9.97 4.22
CA GLY A 240 24.86 -9.40 3.58
C GLY A 240 25.01 -9.02 2.10
N SER A 241 26.20 -9.16 1.50
CA SER A 241 26.44 -8.62 0.15
C SER A 241 25.99 -9.56 -0.97
N VAL A 242 25.98 -10.87 -0.72
CA VAL A 242 25.77 -11.90 -1.73
C VAL A 242 24.76 -12.92 -1.22
N ILE A 243 23.60 -13.01 -1.89
CA ILE A 243 22.44 -13.81 -1.50
C ILE A 243 22.11 -14.81 -2.61
N VAL A 244 21.86 -16.05 -2.23
CA VAL A 244 21.26 -17.05 -3.13
C VAL A 244 19.74 -16.84 -3.20
N ALA A 245 19.17 -16.79 -4.40
CA ALA A 245 17.72 -16.86 -4.59
C ALA A 245 17.14 -18.09 -3.87
N PHE A 246 16.03 -17.92 -3.14
CA PHE A 246 15.44 -18.91 -2.23
C PHE A 246 16.26 -19.25 -0.96
N GLY A 247 17.48 -18.73 -0.84
CA GLY A 247 18.33 -18.84 0.34
C GLY A 247 17.77 -18.08 1.54
N ASN A 248 17.90 -18.66 2.74
CA ASN A 248 17.38 -18.05 3.96
C ASN A 248 18.29 -16.91 4.43
N VAL A 249 17.76 -15.70 4.43
CA VAL A 249 18.42 -14.51 4.95
C VAL A 249 17.89 -14.22 6.33
N LYS A 250 18.78 -14.02 7.31
CA LYS A 250 18.42 -13.48 8.62
C LYS A 250 18.99 -12.07 8.75
N PHE A 251 18.12 -11.11 9.00
CA PHE A 251 18.50 -9.76 9.33
C PHE A 251 18.45 -9.53 10.84
N SER A 252 19.31 -8.65 11.34
CA SER A 252 19.29 -8.20 12.73
C SER A 252 19.45 -6.68 12.78
N LEU A 253 18.60 -6.01 13.56
CA LEU A 253 18.77 -4.60 13.86
C LEU A 253 19.92 -4.44 14.87
N THR A 254 20.86 -3.54 14.58
CA THR A 254 22.01 -3.24 15.44
C THR A 254 22.05 -1.76 15.78
N ASP A 255 22.87 -1.39 16.75
CA ASP A 255 23.20 0.02 16.99
C ASP A 255 24.00 0.64 15.81
N HIS A 256 24.32 1.92 15.93
CA HIS A 256 25.11 2.67 14.95
C HIS A 256 26.54 2.14 14.72
N LEU A 257 27.06 1.30 15.62
CA LEU A 257 28.37 0.64 15.52
C LEU A 257 28.29 -0.76 14.90
N GLY A 258 27.08 -1.29 14.68
CA GLY A 258 26.88 -2.65 14.18
C GLY A 258 26.77 -3.72 15.28
N THR A 259 26.59 -3.31 16.54
CA THR A 259 26.56 -4.23 17.69
C THR A 259 25.11 -4.52 18.12
N SER A 260 24.85 -5.77 18.48
CA SER A 260 23.59 -6.19 19.10
C SER A 260 23.61 -5.91 20.61
N MET A 261 23.64 -4.63 20.98
CA MET A 261 23.65 -4.19 22.38
C MET A 261 22.23 -3.89 22.87
N LEU A 262 21.94 -4.22 24.14
CA LEU A 262 20.75 -3.79 24.86
C LEU A 262 21.14 -3.08 26.16
N PRO A 263 20.45 -1.99 26.57
CA PRO A 263 19.39 -1.32 25.81
C PRO A 263 19.93 -0.64 24.55
N ASN A 264 19.17 -0.67 23.47
CA ASN A 264 19.46 0.00 22.21
C ASN A 264 18.64 1.32 22.14
N PRO A 265 19.27 2.50 22.21
CA PRO A 265 18.58 3.79 22.19
C PRO A 265 17.68 3.98 20.96
N THR A 266 18.03 3.35 19.83
CA THR A 266 17.22 3.28 18.61
C THR A 266 15.75 2.89 18.90
N LEU A 267 15.54 1.89 19.78
CA LEU A 267 14.23 1.30 20.03
C LEU A 267 13.31 2.20 20.85
N GLU A 268 13.87 3.17 21.57
CA GLU A 268 13.14 4.22 22.28
C GLU A 268 12.98 5.47 21.41
N TYR A 269 14.00 5.80 20.62
CA TYR A 269 14.00 7.01 19.83
C TYR A 269 12.97 6.95 18.71
N PHE A 270 12.98 5.92 17.86
CA PHE A 270 12.06 5.84 16.72
C PHE A 270 10.70 5.29 17.11
N ASP A 271 9.63 5.91 16.62
CA ASP A 271 8.26 5.43 16.81
C ASP A 271 8.02 4.14 16.02
N SER A 272 8.68 4.00 14.87
CA SER A 272 8.75 2.74 14.12
C SER A 272 9.97 2.67 13.21
N ILE A 273 10.36 1.46 12.84
CA ILE A 273 11.36 1.21 11.79
C ILE A 273 10.70 0.33 10.75
N VAL A 274 10.76 0.76 9.49
CA VAL A 274 10.10 0.09 8.36
C VAL A 274 11.13 -0.25 7.30
N TRP A 275 11.11 -1.49 6.85
CA TRP A 275 11.92 -2.02 5.77
C TRP A 275 11.12 -2.03 4.46
N SER A 276 11.77 -1.61 3.38
CA SER A 276 11.29 -1.61 1.99
C SER A 276 12.44 -1.79 1.01
N SER A 277 12.13 -2.02 -0.26
CA SER A 277 13.08 -2.03 -1.37
C SER A 277 12.65 -1.04 -2.47
N ASP A 278 13.59 -0.64 -3.33
CA ASP A 278 13.31 0.10 -4.57
C ASP A 278 12.88 -0.80 -5.73
N ASN A 279 13.06 -2.12 -5.62
CA ASN A 279 12.67 -3.03 -6.69
C ASN A 279 11.14 -3.20 -6.74
N SER A 280 10.55 -2.96 -7.92
CA SER A 280 9.12 -3.12 -8.18
C SER A 280 8.58 -4.53 -7.95
N SER A 281 9.42 -5.58 -8.00
CA SER A 281 9.00 -6.95 -7.68
C SER A 281 8.86 -7.20 -6.17
N LEU A 282 9.25 -6.23 -5.34
CA LEU A 282 9.15 -6.26 -3.88
C LEU A 282 8.28 -5.09 -3.36
N PRO A 283 6.98 -5.07 -3.68
CA PRO A 283 6.11 -3.92 -3.43
C PRO A 283 5.70 -3.74 -1.96
N ASP A 284 5.86 -4.76 -1.12
CA ASP A 284 5.43 -4.71 0.27
C ASP A 284 6.42 -3.96 1.17
N ARG A 285 5.92 -3.54 2.33
CA ARG A 285 6.72 -3.04 3.44
C ARG A 285 6.64 -3.98 4.63
N TYR A 286 7.71 -4.01 5.43
CA TYR A 286 7.79 -4.79 6.65
C TYR A 286 8.12 -3.89 7.85
N VAL A 287 7.27 -3.90 8.88
CA VAL A 287 7.51 -3.14 10.11
C VAL A 287 8.46 -3.94 10.99
N VAL A 288 9.72 -3.53 11.04
CA VAL A 288 10.77 -4.14 11.86
C VAL A 288 10.52 -3.85 13.34
N HIS A 289 10.18 -2.60 13.65
CA HIS A 289 9.97 -2.12 15.02
C HIS A 289 8.77 -1.19 15.09
N ARG A 290 8.04 -1.26 16.20
CA ARG A 290 7.07 -0.24 16.61
C ARG A 290 7.28 0.01 18.09
N HIS A 291 7.60 1.25 18.45
CA HIS A 291 7.80 1.62 19.83
C HIS A 291 6.49 1.47 20.61
N LYS A 292 6.58 0.80 21.77
CA LYS A 292 5.47 0.66 22.72
C LYS A 292 6.01 1.03 24.11
N PRO A 293 5.53 2.12 24.73
CA PRO A 293 5.99 2.53 26.05
C PRO A 293 5.88 1.40 27.07
N GLY A 294 6.96 1.16 27.82
CA GLY A 294 7.01 0.13 28.86
C GLY A 294 7.22 -1.30 28.37
N GLN A 295 7.41 -1.52 27.06
CA GLN A 295 7.81 -2.83 26.54
C GLN A 295 9.31 -3.07 26.77
N ALA A 296 9.66 -4.22 27.35
CA ALA A 296 11.07 -4.62 27.47
C ALA A 296 11.71 -4.77 26.08
N GLN A 297 12.92 -4.22 25.92
CA GLN A 297 13.64 -4.33 24.66
C GLN A 297 14.19 -5.74 24.47
N THR A 298 14.06 -6.25 23.24
CA THR A 298 14.65 -7.52 22.81
C THR A 298 15.42 -7.31 21.51
N ALA A 299 16.39 -8.18 21.24
CA ALA A 299 17.07 -8.17 19.96
C ALA A 299 16.05 -8.43 18.83
N LEU A 300 16.03 -7.55 17.83
CA LEU A 300 15.12 -7.65 16.69
C LEU A 300 15.81 -8.36 15.54
N THR A 301 15.29 -9.55 15.21
CA THR A 301 15.74 -10.31 14.04
C THR A 301 14.55 -10.80 13.24
N TRP A 302 14.67 -10.81 11.92
CA TRP A 302 13.65 -11.34 11.02
C TRP A 302 14.31 -12.13 9.89
N THR A 303 13.57 -13.09 9.32
CA THR A 303 14.06 -13.93 8.24
C THR A 303 13.23 -13.78 6.99
N THR A 304 13.86 -13.91 5.83
CA THR A 304 13.17 -13.85 4.55
C THR A 304 13.93 -14.61 3.46
N ARG A 305 13.32 -14.74 2.29
CA ARG A 305 13.92 -15.30 1.07
C ARG A 305 13.56 -14.37 -0.08
N PHE A 306 14.55 -14.01 -0.88
CA PHE A 306 14.32 -13.34 -2.15
C PHE A 306 14.15 -14.40 -3.24
N PHE A 307 13.18 -14.21 -4.13
CA PHE A 307 12.89 -15.19 -5.18
C PHE A 307 13.64 -14.87 -6.47
N ASP A 308 13.64 -13.60 -6.88
CA ASP A 308 14.20 -13.19 -8.16
C ASP A 308 15.71 -12.87 -8.02
N THR A 309 16.46 -13.13 -9.10
CA THR A 309 17.81 -12.59 -9.28
C THR A 309 17.77 -11.08 -9.46
N ASN A 310 18.66 -10.40 -8.74
CA ASN A 310 18.89 -8.98 -8.82
C ASN A 310 20.28 -8.65 -8.29
N THR A 311 21.18 -8.22 -9.17
CA THR A 311 22.58 -7.92 -8.82
C THR A 311 22.78 -6.61 -8.08
N ASP A 312 21.75 -5.77 -7.98
CA ASP A 312 21.81 -4.44 -7.35
C ASP A 312 20.52 -4.17 -6.56
N LEU A 313 20.14 -5.11 -5.70
CA LEU A 313 18.97 -4.96 -4.85
C LEU A 313 19.28 -4.03 -3.67
N THR A 314 18.55 -2.92 -3.56
CA THR A 314 18.70 -1.99 -2.43
C THR A 314 17.58 -2.19 -1.42
N SER A 315 17.96 -2.33 -0.15
CA SER A 315 17.08 -2.31 1.01
C SER A 315 17.18 -0.97 1.73
N TYR A 316 16.03 -0.37 2.03
CA TYR A 316 15.91 0.86 2.81
C TYR A 316 15.25 0.54 4.15
N PHE A 317 15.93 0.90 5.23
CA PHE A 317 15.41 0.81 6.59
C PHE A 317 15.17 2.23 7.12
N ALA A 318 13.91 2.66 7.08
CA ALA A 318 13.50 4.00 7.45
C ALA A 318 13.08 4.04 8.92
N GLY A 319 13.76 4.87 9.71
CA GLY A 319 13.39 5.20 11.08
C GLY A 319 12.42 6.38 11.11
N TYR A 320 11.22 6.14 11.63
CA TYR A 320 10.16 7.14 11.73
C TYR A 320 10.12 7.80 13.10
N LYS A 321 9.97 9.12 13.13
CA LYS A 321 9.67 9.92 14.33
C LYS A 321 8.58 10.92 14.01
N LYS A 322 7.53 10.95 14.82
CA LYS A 322 6.32 11.78 14.62
C LYS A 322 5.76 11.66 13.20
N GLY A 323 5.73 10.44 12.66
CA GLY A 323 5.24 10.17 11.29
C GLY A 323 6.21 10.51 10.16
N ARG A 324 7.40 11.09 10.43
CA ARG A 324 8.40 11.43 9.41
C ARG A 324 9.53 10.42 9.36
N VAL A 325 10.07 10.14 8.18
CA VAL A 325 11.36 9.46 8.07
C VAL A 325 12.45 10.45 8.46
N VAL A 326 13.18 10.18 9.55
CA VAL A 326 14.23 11.07 10.06
C VAL A 326 15.62 10.45 9.95
N TYR A 327 15.69 9.17 9.61
CA TYR A 327 16.94 8.44 9.34
C TYR A 327 16.67 7.27 8.40
N ILE A 328 17.57 7.03 7.46
CA ILE A 328 17.54 5.87 6.57
C ILE A 328 18.89 5.17 6.66
N TYR A 329 18.86 3.87 6.94
CA TYR A 329 19.99 2.99 6.70
C TYR A 329 19.76 2.24 5.39
N THR A 330 20.73 2.32 4.48
CA THR A 330 20.69 1.67 3.16
C THR A 330 21.64 0.49 3.14
N MET A 331 21.19 -0.62 2.54
CA MET A 331 21.99 -1.82 2.38
C MET A 331 21.82 -2.37 0.96
N HIS A 332 22.93 -2.71 0.31
CA HIS A 332 22.95 -3.28 -1.04
C HIS A 332 23.19 -4.78 -0.98
N HIS A 333 22.50 -5.51 -1.85
CA HIS A 333 22.55 -6.96 -1.96
C HIS A 333 22.68 -7.37 -3.42
N ASN A 334 23.47 -8.40 -3.67
CA ASN A 334 23.49 -9.13 -4.94
C ASN A 334 22.76 -10.46 -4.73
N VAL A 335 21.53 -10.55 -5.21
CA VAL A 335 20.76 -11.79 -5.27
C VAL A 335 21.09 -12.50 -6.57
N TYR A 336 21.79 -13.61 -6.49
CA TYR A 336 22.15 -14.41 -7.65
C TYR A 336 21.49 -15.79 -7.57
N ASN A 337 21.48 -16.45 -8.72
CA ASN A 337 21.09 -17.83 -8.86
C ASN A 337 22.17 -18.50 -9.69
N ASP A 338 22.72 -19.58 -9.16
CA ASP A 338 23.61 -20.47 -9.89
C ASP A 338 22.93 -21.85 -9.96
N LYS A 339 23.12 -22.57 -11.07
CA LYS A 339 22.50 -23.89 -11.28
C LYS A 339 20.97 -23.84 -11.07
N PHE A 340 20.39 -24.80 -10.35
CA PHE A 340 19.01 -24.75 -9.87
C PHE A 340 18.93 -24.48 -8.37
N LEU A 341 18.51 -23.25 -8.02
CA LEU A 341 18.43 -22.75 -6.64
C LEU A 341 19.75 -22.93 -5.85
N CYS A 342 20.88 -22.92 -6.56
CA CYS A 342 22.22 -23.23 -6.06
C CYS A 342 22.38 -24.60 -5.38
N PHE A 343 21.52 -25.58 -5.67
CA PHE A 343 21.64 -26.91 -5.09
C PHE A 343 22.90 -27.64 -5.57
N ASP A 344 23.58 -28.31 -4.63
CA ASP A 344 24.58 -29.31 -4.94
C ASP A 344 23.90 -30.65 -5.24
N TRP A 345 23.92 -31.06 -6.50
CA TRP A 345 23.37 -32.34 -6.94
C TRP A 345 24.07 -33.56 -6.32
N GLY A 346 25.25 -33.42 -5.72
CA GLY A 346 25.90 -34.45 -4.92
C GLY A 346 25.31 -34.63 -3.52
N LYS A 347 24.55 -33.65 -3.03
CA LYS A 347 23.88 -33.66 -1.71
C LYS A 347 22.38 -33.84 -1.91
N PHE A 348 21.92 -35.08 -1.73
CA PHE A 348 20.53 -35.43 -1.92
C PHE A 348 20.04 -36.42 -0.87
N SER A 349 18.74 -36.40 -0.62
CA SER A 349 18.11 -37.40 0.25
C SER A 349 17.79 -38.69 -0.52
N MET A 350 18.14 -39.82 0.05
CA MET A 350 17.71 -41.16 -0.40
C MET A 350 16.26 -41.49 0.02
N SER A 351 15.60 -40.62 0.80
CA SER A 351 14.26 -40.82 1.36
C SER A 351 13.44 -39.52 1.31
N LYS A 352 12.44 -39.33 2.19
CA LYS A 352 11.59 -38.12 2.18
C LYS A 352 12.49 -36.87 2.18
N PRO A 353 12.35 -35.96 1.20
CA PRO A 353 13.19 -34.78 1.11
C PRO A 353 12.91 -33.83 2.27
N ARG A 354 13.88 -32.98 2.57
CA ARG A 354 13.57 -31.74 3.26
C ARG A 354 12.75 -30.87 2.31
N GLU A 355 11.59 -30.44 2.78
CA GLU A 355 10.72 -29.50 2.09
C GLU A 355 10.56 -28.26 2.98
N PHE A 356 10.50 -27.08 2.36
CA PHE A 356 10.22 -25.86 3.10
C PHE A 356 9.37 -24.89 2.28
N ALA A 357 8.54 -24.12 2.97
CA ALA A 357 7.81 -23.01 2.38
C ALA A 357 8.74 -21.79 2.31
N ALA A 358 8.90 -21.23 1.12
CA ALA A 358 9.64 -20.01 0.86
C ALA A 358 8.66 -18.82 0.78
N THR A 359 8.93 -17.80 1.58
CA THR A 359 8.13 -16.57 1.68
C THR A 359 9.05 -15.34 1.71
N CYS A 360 8.66 -14.27 1.03
CA CYS A 360 9.33 -12.98 1.09
C CYS A 360 8.53 -12.01 1.96
N LEU A 361 9.19 -11.25 2.84
CA LEU A 361 8.51 -10.25 3.67
C LEU A 361 8.16 -8.97 2.89
N LEU A 362 8.87 -8.74 1.78
CA LEU A 362 8.65 -7.61 0.86
C LEU A 362 7.89 -8.02 -0.43
N ASP A 363 7.48 -9.28 -0.53
CA ASP A 363 6.54 -9.75 -1.54
C ASP A 363 5.67 -10.87 -0.94
N LYS A 364 4.57 -10.45 -0.33
CA LYS A 364 3.62 -11.33 0.35
C LYS A 364 2.65 -12.00 -0.62
N SER A 365 2.67 -11.59 -1.89
CA SER A 365 1.79 -12.10 -2.93
C SER A 365 2.23 -13.47 -3.47
N ARG A 366 3.53 -13.77 -3.35
CA ARG A 366 4.13 -15.04 -3.77
C ARG A 366 4.60 -15.87 -2.58
N SER A 367 4.35 -17.18 -2.68
CA SER A 367 4.92 -18.19 -1.80
C SER A 367 5.18 -19.44 -2.63
N PHE A 368 6.23 -20.17 -2.28
CA PHE A 368 6.62 -21.39 -2.98
C PHE A 368 6.90 -22.51 -1.99
N THR A 369 6.73 -23.75 -2.41
CA THR A 369 7.24 -24.91 -1.69
C THR A 369 8.44 -25.45 -2.46
N VAL A 370 9.57 -25.49 -1.78
CA VAL A 370 10.83 -26.03 -2.32
C VAL A 370 11.00 -27.44 -1.78
N TYR A 371 11.24 -28.38 -2.68
CA TYR A 371 11.64 -29.73 -2.35
C TYR A 371 13.10 -29.92 -2.78
N GLU A 372 13.98 -30.09 -1.79
CA GLU A 372 15.41 -30.26 -2.01
C GLU A 372 15.73 -31.55 -2.81
N PRO A 373 16.94 -31.65 -3.40
CA PRO A 373 17.35 -32.79 -4.21
C PRO A 373 17.11 -34.15 -3.52
N ARG A 374 16.51 -35.07 -4.27
CA ARG A 374 16.14 -36.41 -3.81
C ARG A 374 16.17 -37.43 -4.93
N THR A 375 16.24 -38.71 -4.58
CA THR A 375 16.16 -39.79 -5.57
C THR A 375 14.72 -40.14 -5.92
N TYR A 376 14.49 -40.42 -7.21
CA TYR A 376 13.23 -40.99 -7.68
C TYR A 376 13.24 -42.50 -7.50
N ASN A 377 12.24 -43.04 -6.78
CA ASN A 377 12.14 -44.47 -6.45
C ASN A 377 13.41 -45.06 -5.82
N ASN A 378 14.11 -44.28 -4.98
CA ASN A 378 15.35 -44.66 -4.32
C ASN A 378 16.51 -45.03 -5.28
N ASP A 379 16.47 -44.57 -6.54
CA ASP A 379 17.54 -44.76 -7.52
C ASP A 379 18.50 -43.57 -7.53
N MET A 380 19.75 -43.78 -7.12
CA MET A 380 20.81 -42.76 -7.08
C MET A 380 21.14 -42.16 -8.44
N ASN A 381 20.78 -42.83 -9.54
CA ASN A 381 20.98 -42.29 -10.89
C ASN A 381 19.84 -41.37 -11.35
N LYS A 382 18.82 -41.19 -10.51
CA LYS A 382 17.59 -40.43 -10.78
C LYS A 382 17.36 -39.36 -9.71
N VAL A 383 18.35 -38.49 -9.53
CA VAL A 383 18.26 -37.34 -8.62
C VAL A 383 17.42 -36.24 -9.27
N TYR A 384 16.53 -35.62 -8.51
CA TYR A 384 15.74 -34.48 -8.95
C TYR A 384 15.38 -33.55 -7.79
N ALA A 385 15.12 -32.29 -8.10
CA ALA A 385 14.54 -31.30 -7.20
C ALA A 385 13.23 -30.77 -7.78
N GLU A 386 12.39 -30.19 -6.92
CA GLU A 386 11.08 -29.71 -7.33
C GLU A 386 10.72 -28.39 -6.65
N LEU A 387 10.09 -27.50 -7.41
CA LEU A 387 9.60 -26.22 -6.93
C LEU A 387 8.13 -26.06 -7.31
N ARG A 388 7.30 -25.70 -6.34
CA ARG A 388 5.86 -25.46 -6.52
C ARG A 388 5.49 -24.04 -6.12
N TYR A 389 4.54 -23.44 -6.82
CA TYR A 389 3.90 -22.21 -6.39
C TYR A 389 2.74 -22.53 -5.44
N ASN A 390 2.68 -21.83 -4.29
CA ASN A 390 1.64 -22.00 -3.30
C ASN A 390 0.53 -20.98 -3.54
N TYR A 391 -0.54 -21.38 -4.22
CA TYR A 391 -1.72 -20.51 -4.35
C TYR A 391 -2.65 -20.65 -3.14
N GLY A 392 -2.85 -19.54 -2.40
CA GLY A 392 -3.63 -19.51 -1.15
C GLY A 392 -5.13 -19.83 -1.27
N GLU A 393 -5.65 -19.95 -2.49
CA GLU A 393 -7.04 -20.38 -2.74
C GLU A 393 -7.15 -21.77 -3.38
N LYS A 394 -6.07 -22.55 -3.39
CA LYS A 394 -6.13 -23.95 -3.85
C LYS A 394 -7.22 -24.71 -3.09
N GLY A 395 -8.14 -25.35 -3.83
CA GLY A 395 -9.30 -26.04 -3.26
C GLY A 395 -10.51 -25.15 -2.92
N LYS A 396 -10.47 -23.84 -3.20
CA LYS A 396 -11.60 -22.91 -2.98
C LYS A 396 -12.45 -22.62 -4.23
N GLY A 397 -12.20 -23.29 -5.35
CA GLY A 397 -13.12 -23.26 -6.50
C GLY A 397 -12.46 -23.25 -7.88
N ASN A 398 -12.02 -22.08 -8.36
CA ASN A 398 -11.68 -21.89 -9.78
C ASN A 398 -10.33 -22.52 -10.18
N ASP A 399 -10.31 -23.85 -10.29
CA ASP A 399 -9.12 -24.66 -10.52
C ASP A 399 -8.38 -24.27 -11.82
N VAL A 400 -9.09 -23.81 -12.86
CA VAL A 400 -8.49 -23.32 -14.10
C VAL A 400 -7.68 -22.04 -13.88
N ALA A 401 -8.25 -21.06 -13.18
CA ALA A 401 -7.53 -19.81 -12.88
C ALA A 401 -6.33 -20.06 -11.95
N ILE A 402 -6.46 -21.02 -11.03
CA ILE A 402 -5.38 -21.46 -10.15
C ILE A 402 -4.23 -22.02 -10.98
N LEU A 403 -4.51 -22.97 -11.86
CA LEU A 403 -3.50 -23.57 -12.75
C LEU A 403 -2.83 -22.56 -13.67
N GLN A 404 -3.61 -21.64 -14.25
CA GLN A 404 -3.06 -20.57 -15.09
C GLN A 404 -2.11 -19.67 -14.31
N LYS A 405 -2.46 -19.35 -13.05
CA LYS A 405 -1.57 -18.57 -12.18
C LYS A 405 -0.33 -19.37 -11.79
N GLU A 406 -0.46 -20.62 -11.35
CA GLU A 406 0.70 -21.48 -11.04
C GLU A 406 1.69 -21.55 -12.22
N ALA A 407 1.18 -21.79 -13.44
CA ALA A 407 2.00 -21.82 -14.65
C ALA A 407 2.70 -20.48 -14.92
N ARG A 408 1.98 -19.37 -14.82
CA ARG A 408 2.53 -18.03 -15.06
C ARG A 408 3.63 -17.69 -14.06
N GLU A 409 3.35 -17.81 -12.77
CA GLU A 409 4.30 -17.43 -11.71
C GLU A 409 5.59 -18.27 -11.76
N LEU A 410 5.46 -19.59 -12.00
CA LEU A 410 6.63 -20.46 -12.19
C LEU A 410 7.39 -20.13 -13.47
N THR A 411 6.69 -19.84 -14.57
CA THR A 411 7.34 -19.47 -15.85
C THR A 411 8.10 -18.15 -15.72
N GLU A 412 7.48 -17.12 -15.14
CA GLU A 412 8.12 -15.81 -14.94
C GLU A 412 9.35 -15.93 -14.04
N LEU A 413 9.27 -16.74 -12.97
CA LEU A 413 10.42 -17.03 -12.12
C LEU A 413 11.55 -17.73 -12.89
N MET A 414 11.23 -18.75 -13.70
CA MET A 414 12.23 -19.43 -14.52
C MET A 414 12.83 -18.51 -15.60
N ILE A 415 12.04 -17.60 -16.17
CA ILE A 415 12.54 -16.58 -17.09
C ILE A 415 13.50 -15.63 -16.41
N ASN A 416 13.20 -15.20 -15.18
CA ASN A 416 14.09 -14.36 -14.40
C ASN A 416 15.45 -15.04 -14.17
N HIS A 417 15.45 -16.35 -13.88
CA HIS A 417 16.66 -17.09 -13.56
C HIS A 417 17.48 -17.57 -14.77
N TYR A 418 16.80 -17.99 -15.86
CA TYR A 418 17.43 -18.72 -16.97
C TYR A 418 17.14 -18.11 -18.34
N GLY A 419 16.40 -17.01 -18.39
CA GLY A 419 15.92 -16.42 -19.63
C GLY A 419 14.77 -17.19 -20.27
N LYS A 420 14.44 -16.84 -21.52
CA LYS A 420 13.31 -17.43 -22.23
C LYS A 420 13.54 -18.94 -22.47
N GLY A 421 12.61 -19.75 -21.98
CA GLY A 421 12.63 -21.21 -22.18
C GLY A 421 12.18 -21.63 -23.58
N THR A 422 12.41 -22.90 -23.90
CA THR A 422 11.93 -23.51 -25.14
C THR A 422 10.55 -24.12 -24.92
N GLU A 423 9.55 -23.65 -25.67
CA GLU A 423 8.23 -24.29 -25.71
C GLU A 423 8.33 -25.65 -26.38
N VAL A 424 7.96 -26.71 -25.66
CA VAL A 424 8.19 -28.09 -26.10
C VAL A 424 7.23 -28.51 -27.22
N GLY A 425 5.95 -28.10 -27.11
CA GLY A 425 4.92 -28.38 -28.12
C GLY A 425 4.87 -29.86 -28.53
N LYS A 426 4.97 -30.13 -29.84
CA LYS A 426 4.90 -31.49 -30.40
C LYS A 426 6.16 -32.34 -30.18
N GLN A 427 7.24 -31.76 -29.63
CA GLN A 427 8.51 -32.46 -29.41
C GLN A 427 8.61 -33.09 -28.01
N VAL A 428 7.48 -33.29 -27.33
CA VAL A 428 7.43 -33.78 -25.95
C VAL A 428 8.22 -35.07 -25.73
N ASP A 429 8.15 -36.02 -26.67
CA ASP A 429 8.88 -37.29 -26.56
C ASP A 429 10.39 -37.08 -26.58
N HIS A 430 10.89 -36.15 -27.40
CA HIS A 430 12.32 -35.82 -27.44
C HIS A 430 12.78 -35.25 -26.09
N TYR A 431 12.10 -34.22 -25.59
CA TYR A 431 12.48 -33.59 -24.31
C TYR A 431 12.33 -34.54 -23.12
N ARG A 432 11.35 -35.44 -23.15
CA ARG A 432 11.15 -36.46 -22.12
C ARG A 432 12.36 -37.38 -21.98
N THR A 433 13.01 -37.77 -23.09
CA THR A 433 14.22 -38.61 -23.03
C THR A 433 15.41 -37.96 -22.32
N LEU A 434 15.36 -36.63 -22.13
CA LEU A 434 16.40 -35.89 -21.41
C LEU A 434 16.26 -36.02 -19.89
N PHE A 435 15.16 -36.54 -19.37
CA PHE A 435 14.92 -36.66 -17.94
C PHE A 435 14.88 -38.14 -17.51
N LYS A 436 15.65 -38.49 -16.47
CA LYS A 436 15.74 -39.85 -15.91
C LYS A 436 14.76 -40.05 -14.75
N ALA A 437 14.36 -38.98 -14.07
CA ALA A 437 13.54 -38.98 -12.86
C ALA A 437 12.12 -38.39 -13.07
N LEU A 438 11.79 -37.95 -14.28
CA LEU A 438 10.47 -37.39 -14.60
C LEU A 438 9.38 -38.49 -14.61
N PRO A 439 8.27 -38.34 -13.85
CA PRO A 439 7.20 -39.34 -13.79
C PRO A 439 6.55 -39.60 -15.16
N GLU A 440 6.24 -40.86 -15.52
CA GLU A 440 5.73 -41.27 -16.86
C GLU A 440 4.53 -40.47 -17.40
N LYS A 441 3.65 -39.98 -16.51
CA LYS A 441 2.46 -39.21 -16.90
C LYS A 441 2.67 -37.69 -16.96
N ALA A 442 3.85 -37.23 -16.57
CA ALA A 442 4.13 -35.79 -16.46
C ALA A 442 4.22 -35.15 -17.86
N HIS A 443 3.56 -34.02 -18.05
CA HIS A 443 3.51 -33.32 -19.34
C HIS A 443 4.40 -32.08 -19.32
N ILE A 444 5.48 -32.09 -20.11
CA ILE A 444 6.44 -30.99 -20.18
C ILE A 444 5.88 -29.87 -21.06
N ILE A 445 5.82 -28.65 -20.53
CA ILE A 445 5.36 -27.48 -21.26
C ILE A 445 6.54 -26.67 -21.81
N THR A 446 7.48 -26.35 -20.94
CA THR A 446 8.63 -25.49 -21.26
C THR A 446 9.90 -26.11 -20.70
N TYR A 447 10.99 -25.99 -21.45
CA TYR A 447 12.30 -26.54 -21.12
C TYR A 447 13.36 -25.43 -20.99
N TRP A 448 14.23 -25.57 -19.99
CA TRP A 448 15.44 -24.78 -19.81
C TRP A 448 16.61 -25.72 -19.50
N ALA A 449 17.84 -25.23 -19.72
CA ALA A 449 19.05 -25.94 -19.33
C ALA A 449 20.16 -24.97 -18.95
N THR A 450 20.94 -25.37 -17.96
CA THR A 450 22.26 -24.81 -17.64
C THR A 450 23.35 -25.82 -18.04
N ALA A 451 24.61 -25.51 -17.78
CA ALA A 451 25.71 -26.45 -18.02
C ALA A 451 25.58 -27.77 -17.22
N ASP A 452 24.89 -27.72 -16.07
CA ASP A 452 24.84 -28.82 -15.11
C ASP A 452 23.43 -29.26 -14.72
N THR A 453 22.39 -28.56 -15.19
CA THR A 453 21.01 -28.82 -14.80
C THR A 453 20.06 -28.77 -16.00
N ARG A 454 19.14 -29.73 -16.07
CA ARG A 454 17.97 -29.72 -16.98
C ARG A 454 16.74 -29.35 -16.19
N ILE A 455 15.94 -28.42 -16.70
CA ILE A 455 14.80 -27.86 -15.98
C ILE A 455 13.58 -27.91 -16.89
N ALA A 456 12.44 -28.29 -16.32
CA ALA A 456 11.17 -28.37 -17.03
C ALA A 456 10.05 -27.75 -16.20
N LEU A 457 9.20 -26.94 -16.83
CA LEU A 457 7.86 -26.66 -16.32
C LEU A 457 6.96 -27.84 -16.70
N VAL A 458 6.32 -28.43 -15.71
CA VAL A 458 5.59 -29.68 -15.86
C VAL A 458 4.17 -29.51 -15.34
N LEU A 459 3.20 -29.97 -16.13
CA LEU A 459 1.83 -30.19 -15.66
C LEU A 459 1.72 -31.62 -15.14
N ASN A 460 1.51 -31.76 -13.83
CA ASN A 460 1.06 -33.03 -13.25
C ASN A 460 -0.44 -33.14 -13.42
N ARG A 461 -0.91 -34.20 -14.08
CA ARG A 461 -2.33 -34.53 -14.19
C ARG A 461 -2.70 -35.65 -13.24
N ASP A 462 -3.77 -35.46 -12.50
CA ASP A 462 -4.38 -36.53 -11.70
C ASP A 462 -5.53 -37.15 -12.50
N ASP A 463 -5.36 -38.43 -12.86
CA ASP A 463 -6.35 -39.17 -13.66
C ASP A 463 -7.67 -39.42 -12.91
N ALA A 464 -7.65 -39.34 -11.56
CA ALA A 464 -8.82 -39.59 -10.74
C ALA A 464 -9.63 -38.30 -10.49
N ASP A 465 -8.95 -37.17 -10.31
CA ASP A 465 -9.60 -35.87 -10.08
C ASP A 465 -8.75 -34.72 -10.63
N SER A 466 -9.17 -34.12 -11.73
CA SER A 466 -8.47 -33.00 -12.38
C SER A 466 -8.33 -31.76 -11.50
N LYS A 467 -9.03 -31.69 -10.36
CA LYS A 467 -8.84 -30.64 -9.35
C LYS A 467 -7.51 -30.75 -8.62
N ASN A 468 -6.88 -31.92 -8.67
CA ASN A 468 -5.54 -32.17 -8.13
C ASN A 468 -4.44 -31.93 -9.16
N ASP A 469 -4.77 -31.44 -10.36
CA ASP A 469 -3.76 -31.00 -11.32
C ASP A 469 -2.94 -29.85 -10.71
N TYR A 470 -1.66 -29.78 -11.05
CA TYR A 470 -0.80 -28.67 -10.65
C TYR A 470 0.39 -28.50 -11.58
N PHE A 471 0.87 -27.27 -11.64
CA PHE A 471 2.17 -26.97 -12.23
C PHE A 471 3.28 -27.02 -11.21
N TYR A 472 4.42 -27.57 -11.63
CA TYR A 472 5.65 -27.54 -10.86
C TYR A 472 6.85 -27.41 -11.79
N VAL A 473 7.96 -26.93 -11.24
CA VAL A 473 9.25 -26.97 -11.90
C VAL A 473 9.98 -28.23 -11.43
N HIS A 474 10.41 -29.03 -12.40
CA HIS A 474 11.21 -30.23 -12.22
C HIS A 474 12.64 -29.95 -12.67
N ALA A 475 13.64 -30.28 -11.85
CA ALA A 475 15.04 -30.10 -12.20
C ALA A 475 15.86 -31.37 -11.94
N GLU A 476 16.78 -31.70 -12.85
CA GLU A 476 17.68 -32.86 -12.76
C GLU A 476 19.12 -32.48 -13.16
N PRO A 477 20.15 -33.13 -12.60
CA PRO A 477 21.53 -32.92 -13.04
C PRO A 477 21.74 -33.39 -14.49
N VAL A 478 22.63 -32.69 -15.20
CA VAL A 478 23.17 -33.12 -16.50
C VAL A 478 24.22 -34.20 -16.23
N ASN A 479 23.76 -35.46 -16.10
CA ASN A 479 24.61 -36.65 -15.99
C ASN A 479 24.80 -37.36 -17.33
#